data_AF-A0A9D1XJ14-F1
#
_entry.id   AF-A0A9D1XJ14-F1
#
_cell.length_a   1.000
_cell.length_b   1.000
_cell.length_c   1.000
_cell.angle_alpha   90.00
_cell.angle_beta   90.00
_cell.angle_gamma   90.00
#
_symmetry.space_group_name_H-M   'P 1'
#
loop_
_entity.id
_entity.type
_entity.pdbx_description
1 polymer ?
#
loop_
_entity_poly.entity_id
_entity_poly.type
_entity_poly.pdbx_seq_one_letter_code
_entity_poly.pdbx_strand_id
1 'polypeptide(L)' 'MKYAVLNGKLTHANKVPKGTIAREFGYSNYPVIACKGKHRSYWKYVSVNKANYA' A
#
# COMPACT_ATOMS: atom_id res chain seq x y z
N MET A 1 7.15 2.53 1.48
CA MET A 1 7.19 2.80 0.02
C MET A 1 6.51 4.12 -0.35
N LYS A 2 6.88 4.74 -1.48
CA LYS A 2 6.14 5.90 -2.05
C LYS A 2 5.12 5.50 -3.12
N TYR A 3 5.40 4.43 -3.87
CA TYR A 3 4.55 3.89 -4.93
C TYR A 3 4.07 2.46 -4.60
N ALA A 4 2.90 2.12 -5.11
CA ALA A 4 2.29 0.79 -5.05
C ALA A 4 1.45 0.55 -6.33
N VAL A 5 1.17 -0.70 -6.66
CA VAL A 5 0.29 -1.08 -7.77
C VAL A 5 -1.15 -1.09 -7.28
N LEU A 6 -1.93 -0.14 -7.79
CA LEU A 6 -3.38 -0.09 -7.58
C LEU A 6 -4.05 -0.30 -8.93
N ASN A 7 -4.91 -1.32 -9.05
CA ASN A 7 -5.60 -1.67 -10.30
C ASN A 7 -4.66 -1.79 -11.51
N GLY A 8 -3.50 -2.42 -11.32
CA GLY A 8 -2.49 -2.61 -12.37
C GLY A 8 -1.66 -1.36 -12.72
N LYS A 9 -1.87 -0.22 -12.04
CA LYS A 9 -1.15 1.03 -12.29
C LYS A 9 -0.26 1.43 -11.11
N LEU A 10 0.95 1.87 -11.43
CA LEU A 10 1.88 2.43 -10.46
C LEU A 10 1.32 3.75 -9.89
N THR A 11 1.02 3.74 -8.60
CA THR A 11 0.26 4.80 -7.93
C THR A 11 1.00 5.31 -6.70
N HIS A 12 1.18 6.63 -6.62
CA HIS A 12 1.80 7.28 -5.46
C HIS A 12 0.79 7.42 -4.30
N ALA A 13 1.23 7.23 -3.05
CA ALA A 13 0.36 7.27 -1.86
C ALA A 13 -0.41 8.60 -1.67
N ASN A 14 0.12 9.72 -2.18
CA ASN A 14 -0.59 11.02 -2.14
C ASN A 14 -1.84 11.08 -3.03
N LYS A 15 -1.86 10.31 -4.12
CA LYS A 15 -2.92 10.34 -5.14
C LYS A 15 -4.16 9.51 -4.76
N VAL A 16 -4.12 8.84 -3.61
CA VAL A 16 -5.20 7.98 -3.13
C VAL A 16 -5.71 8.45 -1.78
N PRO A 17 -6.96 8.11 -1.42
CA PRO A 17 -7.47 8.28 -0.07
C PRO A 17 -6.62 7.55 0.98
N LYS A 18 -6.63 8.06 2.22
CA LYS A 18 -6.05 7.34 3.36
C LYS A 18 -6.82 6.01 3.53
N GLY A 19 -6.10 4.92 3.72
CA GLY A 19 -6.69 3.60 3.93
C GLY A 19 -6.87 2.76 2.67
N THR A 20 -6.61 3.31 1.48
CA THR A 20 -6.64 2.53 0.23
C THR A 20 -5.65 1.36 0.30
N ILE A 21 -6.13 0.17 -0.04
CA ILE A 21 -5.28 -1.02 -0.17
C ILE A 21 -4.77 -1.13 -1.60
N ALA A 22 -3.48 -1.37 -1.74
CA ALA A 22 -2.81 -1.63 -3.01
C ALA A 22 -1.83 -2.80 -2.83
N ARG A 23 -1.13 -3.16 -3.89
CA ARG A 23 -0.08 -4.16 -3.85
C ARG A 23 1.28 -3.49 -3.93
N GLU A 24 2.26 -4.03 -3.21
CA GLU A 24 3.64 -3.59 -3.36
C GLU A 24 4.05 -3.61 -4.85
N PHE A 25 4.71 -2.55 -5.30
CA PHE A 25 5.36 -2.55 -6.60
C PHE A 25 6.70 -3.28 -6.49
N GLY A 26 6.84 -4.40 -7.20
CA GLY A 26 8.06 -5.22 -7.21
C GLY A 26 7.78 -6.69 -6.85
N TYR A 27 8.63 -7.23 -5.98
CA TYR A 27 8.84 -8.68 -5.84
C TYR A 27 7.75 -9.46 -5.11
N SER A 28 7.08 -8.85 -4.15
CA SER A 28 6.38 -9.66 -3.14
C SER A 28 4.86 -9.61 -3.22
N ASN A 29 4.32 -8.72 -4.07
CA ASN A 29 2.88 -8.51 -4.29
C ASN A 29 2.06 -8.36 -2.99
N TYR A 30 2.72 -8.01 -1.89
CA TYR A 30 2.14 -7.96 -0.56
C TYR A 30 1.13 -6.81 -0.48
N PRO A 31 0.04 -6.98 0.30
CA PRO A 31 -0.92 -5.92 0.53
C PRO A 31 -0.28 -4.78 1.32
N VAL A 32 -0.43 -3.57 0.80
CA VAL A 32 0.00 -2.32 1.44
C VAL A 32 -1.19 -1.37 1.57
N ILE A 33 -1.20 -0.56 2.62
CA ILE A 33 -2.22 0.44 2.91
C ILE A 33 -1.65 1.85 2.76
N ALA A 34 -2.40 2.74 2.12
CA ALA A 34 -2.05 4.13 1.95
C ALA A 34 -2.18 4.88 3.28
N CYS A 35 -1.06 5.33 3.82
CA CYS A 35 -0.99 6.23 4.97
C CYS A 35 -0.79 7.65 4.43
N LYS A 36 -1.80 8.51 4.63
CA LYS A 36 -1.76 9.92 4.24
C LYS A 36 -1.81 10.78 5.49
N GLY A 37 -0.78 11.59 5.69
CA GLY A 37 -0.65 12.56 6.78
C GLY A 37 -0.43 13.97 6.24
N LYS A 38 -0.49 14.98 7.13
CA LYS A 38 -0.37 16.40 6.77
C LYS A 38 0.97 16.74 6.08
N HIS A 39 2.06 16.07 6.49
CA HIS A 39 3.41 16.35 5.99
C HIS A 39 4.03 15.20 5.19
N ARG A 40 3.47 13.99 5.30
CA ARG A 40 4.05 12.80 4.67
C ARG A 40 2.97 11.81 4.31
N SER A 41 3.12 11.22 3.13
CA SER A 41 2.29 10.11 2.68
C SER A 41 3.17 8.99 2.16
N TYR A 42 2.79 7.78 2.50
CA TYR A 42 3.56 6.58 2.20
C TYR A 42 2.66 5.36 2.25
N TRP A 43 3.11 4.29 1.60
CA TRP A 43 2.52 2.96 1.71
C TRP A 43 3.19 2.21 2.85
N LYS A 44 2.36 1.62 3.72
CA LYS A 44 2.75 0.75 4.83
C LYS A 44 2.28 -0.67 4.51
N TYR A 45 3.07 -1.70 4.79
CA TYR A 45 2.55 -3.06 4.71
C TYR A 45 1.39 -3.25 5.67
N VAL A 46 0.34 -3.91 5.18
CA VAL A 46 -0.67 -4.42 6.08
C VAL A 46 0.02 -5.53 6.86
N SER A 47 0.09 -5.40 8.19
CA SER A 47 0.48 -6.53 9.04
C SER A 47 -0.67 -7.50 8.95
N VAL A 48 -0.59 -8.36 7.95
CA VAL A 48 -1.43 -9.53 7.88
C VAL A 48 -0.93 -10.41 9.01
N ASN A 49 -1.75 -10.61 10.03
CA ASN A 49 -1.48 -11.67 11.00
C ASN A 49 -1.30 -12.94 10.15
N LYS A 50 -0.07 -13.50 10.10
CA LYS A 50 0.28 -14.66 9.26
C LYS A 50 -0.65 -15.87 9.48
N ALA A 51 -1.45 -15.84 10.54
CA ALA A 51 -2.44 -16.84 10.88
C ALA A 51 -3.66 -16.92 9.93
N ASN A 52 -3.98 -15.91 9.11
CA ASN A 52 -5.24 -15.87 8.34
C ASN A 52 -5.11 -15.96 6.81
N TYR A 53 -3.92 -16.27 6.30
CA TYR A 53 -3.75 -16.74 4.91
C TYR A 53 -3.09 -18.11 4.97
N ALA A 54 -3.88 -19.09 5.40
CA ALA A 54 -3.62 -20.52 5.25
C ALA A 54 -4.53 -21.05 4.14
#